data_AF-A0A2W6D8P2-F1
#
_entry.id   AF-A0A2W6D8P2-F1
#
_cell.length_a   1.000
_cell.length_b   1.000
_cell.length_c   1.000
_cell.angle_alpha   90.00
_cell.angle_beta   90.00
_cell.angle_gamma   90.00
#
_symmetry.space_group_name_H-M   'P 1'
#
loop_
_entity.id
_entity.type
_entity.pdbx_description
1 polymer ?
#
loop_
_entity_poly.entity_id
_entity_poly.type
_entity_poly.pdbx_seq_one_letter_code
_entity_poly.pdbx_strand_id
1 'polypeptide(L)'
;MLSVLRDPHPDGRRAEMKILMRGLRLVTVLGLSAVLTPIAPAAASAAVAAPAQVTVVHGVRGLVADVRVDGRLVLNGFAPERITDPLTLTAGPHRVQIWPTGLAANAKPVLDKTIPVPAGARLTLGVGLDALGTPQITAFNDHLAQARTGTTMVAVRDIAAAPPVRVTLDSSELAAGLEAPQQKVASTAPGSHAITVLPTSGTSPLLPSQRVTALAGRTMVLYLIGSAKDNSLGWVTQSLRPAADTAPQTVQTGVGPPGHDGPGRGAIILAALAVLVVATACARVGRRRSWSLDPDDGVPPPRDHLTSRRAAAAVASALVLLCGCSSQGPVTVGDAGVSAATPSAAPPATGLLGSRPATLAAARAEAALRPVAVQVPGYPGFSPVQAVTTDPVTRGLDLPKNARTVAWWGSGSMPGEASGTAVLAAHVSFNGSRGPFTNLKSLRAGDIVRIRRGDGSVLAFRLIGRREVVKSALPRQDLFRTSGPPQLALVTCGGSFDAVTRNYSDNVIVYAVLVS
;
A
#
# COMPACT_ATOMS: atom_id res chain seq x y z
N MET A 1 83.55 -16.57 23.36
CA MET A 1 84.34 -15.76 24.30
C MET A 1 83.33 -15.01 25.17
N LEU A 2 83.21 -15.43 26.45
CA LEU A 2 82.39 -15.02 27.64
C LEU A 2 81.16 -14.10 27.44
N SER A 3 79.91 -14.48 27.79
CA SER A 3 79.27 -14.76 29.12
C SER A 3 79.12 -13.57 30.07
N VAL A 4 77.90 -13.44 30.64
CA VAL A 4 77.44 -12.91 31.97
C VAL A 4 76.15 -12.08 31.78
N LEU A 5 74.92 -12.54 32.11
CA LEU A 5 74.22 -12.79 33.40
C LEU A 5 73.49 -11.57 34.03
N ARG A 6 72.17 -11.78 34.22
CA ARG A 6 71.29 -11.45 35.38
C ARG A 6 70.60 -10.07 35.52
N ASP A 7 69.27 -10.18 35.57
CA ASP A 7 68.24 -9.38 36.27
C ASP A 7 68.58 -9.06 37.75
N PRO A 8 67.97 -8.05 38.42
CA PRO A 8 66.58 -8.20 38.91
C PRO A 8 65.72 -6.92 39.18
N HIS A 9 64.41 -7.15 39.35
CA HIS A 9 63.39 -6.28 39.96
C HIS A 9 63.55 -6.19 41.50
N PRO A 10 63.04 -5.13 42.19
CA PRO A 10 61.80 -5.33 42.98
C PRO A 10 60.89 -4.09 43.19
N ASP A 11 59.68 -4.40 43.65
CA ASP A 11 58.56 -3.55 44.12
C ASP A 11 58.85 -2.62 45.31
N GLY A 12 58.01 -1.57 45.50
CA GLY A 12 57.91 -0.92 46.82
C GLY A 12 57.02 0.32 47.00
N ARG A 13 55.72 0.10 47.27
CA ARG A 13 54.88 0.75 48.31
C ARG A 13 54.61 2.28 48.34
N ARG A 14 53.30 2.59 48.30
CA ARG A 14 52.45 3.40 49.23
C ARG A 14 52.86 4.84 49.65
N ALA A 15 51.95 5.81 49.46
CA ALA A 15 51.37 6.74 50.47
C ALA A 15 50.57 7.86 49.75
N GLU A 16 49.24 7.94 49.92
CA GLU A 16 48.48 8.88 50.80
C GLU A 16 48.63 10.38 50.43
N MET A 17 47.57 11.03 49.91
CA MET A 17 46.44 11.69 50.62
C MET A 17 46.72 13.15 51.02
N LYS A 18 45.98 14.11 50.41
CA LYS A 18 45.41 15.37 50.98
C LYS A 18 45.05 16.33 49.82
N ILE A 19 43.78 16.57 49.52
CA ILE A 19 42.82 17.48 50.17
C ILE A 19 43.01 18.97 49.79
N LEU A 20 42.02 19.45 49.03
CA LEU A 20 41.34 20.76 49.05
C LEU A 20 41.94 22.04 48.42
N MET A 21 41.09 22.58 47.53
CA MET A 21 40.63 23.98 47.40
C MET A 21 41.52 25.03 46.70
N ARG A 22 41.10 25.31 45.45
CA ARG A 22 40.67 26.61 44.91
C ARG A 22 41.54 27.84 45.20
N GLY A 23 42.30 28.26 44.19
CA GLY A 23 42.82 29.62 44.03
C GLY A 23 42.76 30.03 42.55
N LEU A 24 42.00 31.08 42.28
CA LEU A 24 41.67 31.70 40.99
C LEU A 24 42.88 32.44 40.38
N ARG A 25 43.13 32.31 39.06
CA ARG A 25 43.31 33.41 38.07
C ARG A 25 44.07 32.98 36.78
N LEU A 26 43.32 33.03 35.68
CA LEU A 26 43.63 33.68 34.39
C LEU A 26 45.02 33.48 33.74
N VAL A 27 45.07 32.69 32.66
CA VAL A 27 45.83 33.03 31.43
C VAL A 27 45.08 32.45 30.23
N THR A 28 44.49 33.33 29.41
CA THR A 28 43.90 33.00 28.11
C THR A 28 45.03 33.06 27.07
N VAL A 29 45.45 31.92 26.51
CA VAL A 29 46.27 31.88 25.29
C VAL A 29 45.40 31.35 24.17
N LEU A 30 45.02 32.23 23.24
CA LEU A 30 44.45 31.85 21.95
C LEU A 30 45.58 31.25 21.10
N GLY A 31 45.61 29.92 21.01
CA GLY A 31 46.41 29.19 20.03
C GLY A 31 45.61 29.02 18.74
N LEU A 32 45.97 29.77 17.70
CA LEU A 32 45.41 29.63 16.35
C LEU A 32 46.00 28.36 15.70
N SER A 33 45.26 27.25 15.75
CA SER A 33 45.62 26.03 15.00
C SER A 33 44.83 26.00 13.69
N ALA A 34 45.51 26.31 12.58
CA ALA A 34 44.97 26.12 11.24
C ALA A 34 44.96 24.62 10.90
N VAL A 35 43.79 23.98 10.98
CA VAL A 35 43.58 22.62 10.50
C VAL A 35 43.40 22.68 8.99
N LEU A 36 44.46 22.34 8.26
CA LEU A 36 44.40 22.14 6.81
C LEU A 36 43.75 20.78 6.55
N THR A 37 42.49 20.76 6.18
CA THR A 37 41.79 19.54 5.73
C THR A 37 42.11 19.30 4.25
N PRO A 38 42.61 18.11 3.86
CA PRO A 38 42.72 17.78 2.45
C PRO A 38 41.31 17.62 1.87
N ILE A 39 40.95 18.50 0.94
CA ILE A 39 39.73 18.37 0.13
C ILE A 39 39.98 17.21 -0.84
N ALA A 40 39.51 16.01 -0.49
CA ALA A 40 39.38 14.94 -1.46
C ALA A 40 38.42 15.41 -2.57
N PRO A 41 38.72 15.19 -3.86
CA PRO A 41 37.76 15.47 -4.90
C PRO A 41 36.50 14.65 -4.60
N ALA A 42 35.37 15.34 -4.44
CA ALA A 42 34.08 14.69 -4.31
C ALA A 42 33.89 13.82 -5.55
N ALA A 43 34.00 12.50 -5.39
CA ALA A 43 33.51 11.59 -6.40
C ALA A 43 32.04 11.95 -6.60
N ALA A 44 31.71 12.53 -7.74
CA ALA A 44 30.33 12.73 -8.14
C ALA A 44 29.69 11.35 -8.09
N SER A 45 28.89 11.06 -7.05
CA SER A 45 27.99 9.93 -7.10
C SER A 45 27.14 10.18 -8.33
N ALA A 46 27.34 9.39 -9.38
CA ALA A 46 26.40 9.33 -10.47
C ALA A 46 25.05 9.04 -9.80
N ALA A 47 24.14 10.03 -9.86
CA ALA A 47 22.80 9.85 -9.34
C ALA A 47 22.26 8.59 -10.00
N VAL A 48 21.96 7.55 -9.21
CA VAL A 48 21.39 6.32 -9.74
C VAL A 48 20.11 6.73 -10.43
N ALA A 49 20.10 6.64 -11.77
CA ALA A 49 18.97 7.05 -12.56
C ALA A 49 17.74 6.29 -12.05
N ALA A 50 16.67 7.02 -11.73
CA ALA A 50 15.48 6.44 -11.18
C ALA A 50 14.99 5.30 -12.09
N PRO A 51 14.66 4.12 -11.55
CA PRO A 51 14.24 3.01 -12.38
C PRO A 51 12.91 3.34 -13.07
N ALA A 52 12.78 2.89 -14.31
CA ALA A 52 11.56 3.04 -15.09
C ALA A 52 10.60 1.89 -14.82
N GLN A 53 9.31 2.17 -14.95
CA GLN A 53 8.23 1.21 -14.83
C GLN A 53 7.66 0.93 -16.22
N VAL A 54 7.80 -0.30 -16.70
CA VAL A 54 7.45 -0.70 -18.06
C VAL A 54 6.41 -1.79 -18.03
N THR A 55 5.23 -1.53 -18.58
CA THR A 55 4.20 -2.56 -18.79
C THR A 55 4.27 -3.06 -20.23
N VAL A 56 3.91 -4.31 -20.48
CA VAL A 56 3.83 -4.88 -21.84
C VAL A 56 2.39 -5.29 -22.12
N VAL A 57 1.86 -4.90 -23.28
CA VAL A 57 0.52 -5.28 -23.76
C VAL A 57 0.68 -6.18 -24.97
N HIS A 58 0.03 -7.34 -24.96
CA HIS A 58 0.07 -8.30 -26.08
C HIS A 58 -1.16 -8.18 -26.98
N GLY A 59 -1.02 -7.53 -28.13
CA GLY A 59 -2.08 -7.36 -29.14
C GLY A 59 -2.06 -8.35 -30.30
N VAL A 60 -1.01 -9.17 -30.45
CA VAL A 60 -0.89 -10.12 -31.56
C VAL A 60 -1.65 -11.42 -31.26
N ARG A 61 -2.90 -11.53 -31.72
CA ARG A 61 -3.72 -12.74 -31.56
C ARG A 61 -3.07 -13.95 -32.25
N GLY A 62 -3.20 -15.13 -31.65
CA GLY A 62 -2.61 -16.39 -32.15
C GLY A 62 -1.12 -16.60 -31.82
N LEU A 63 -0.45 -15.61 -31.23
CA LEU A 63 0.93 -15.73 -30.77
C LEU A 63 0.96 -15.79 -29.24
N VAL A 64 1.35 -16.93 -28.67
CA VAL A 64 1.73 -17.03 -27.25
C VAL A 64 3.25 -16.86 -27.19
N ALA A 65 3.71 -15.88 -26.41
CA ALA A 65 5.08 -15.42 -26.50
C ALA A 65 5.89 -15.49 -25.21
N ASP A 66 7.15 -15.88 -25.34
CA ASP A 66 8.19 -15.65 -24.35
C ASP A 66 8.84 -14.29 -24.64
N VAL A 67 8.87 -13.42 -23.63
CA VAL A 67 9.48 -12.09 -23.75
C VAL A 67 10.80 -12.07 -23.00
N ARG A 68 11.86 -11.71 -23.72
CA ARG A 68 13.20 -11.55 -23.16
C ARG A 68 13.62 -10.09 -23.22
N VAL A 69 14.25 -9.62 -22.14
CA VAL A 69 14.86 -8.29 -22.06
C VAL A 69 16.34 -8.49 -21.74
N ASP A 70 17.21 -7.97 -22.60
CA ASP A 70 18.67 -8.13 -22.54
C ASP A 70 19.11 -9.59 -22.40
N GLY A 71 18.43 -10.47 -23.14
CA GLY A 71 18.69 -11.91 -23.15
C GLY A 71 18.08 -12.70 -21.98
N ARG A 72 17.56 -12.03 -20.94
CA ARG A 72 16.91 -12.70 -19.79
C ARG A 72 15.43 -12.92 -20.08
N LEU A 73 14.92 -14.12 -19.78
CA LEU A 73 13.48 -14.41 -19.84
C LEU A 73 12.75 -13.64 -18.74
N VAL A 74 11.86 -12.73 -19.13
CA VAL A 74 11.07 -11.91 -18.20
C VAL A 74 9.63 -12.38 -18.15
N LEU A 75 9.07 -12.81 -19.28
CA LEU A 75 7.72 -13.37 -19.35
C LEU A 75 7.79 -14.71 -20.10
N ASN A 76 7.12 -15.72 -19.56
CA ASN A 76 7.02 -17.06 -20.15
C ASN A 76 5.56 -17.34 -20.50
N GLY A 77 5.28 -17.78 -21.73
CA GLY A 77 3.92 -18.11 -22.14
C GLY A 77 2.95 -16.93 -22.11
N PHE A 78 3.41 -15.71 -22.40
CA PHE A 78 2.61 -14.50 -22.38
C PHE A 78 1.57 -14.53 -23.51
N ALA A 79 0.32 -14.85 -23.13
CA ALA A 79 -0.79 -14.97 -24.05
C ALA A 79 -1.25 -13.60 -24.60
N PRO A 80 -1.90 -13.59 -25.78
CA PRO A 80 -2.51 -12.37 -26.32
C PRO A 80 -3.62 -11.84 -25.41
N GLU A 81 -3.93 -10.56 -25.57
CA GLU A 81 -4.94 -9.80 -24.80
C GLU A 81 -4.60 -9.63 -23.32
N ARG A 82 -3.32 -9.82 -22.98
CA ARG A 82 -2.80 -9.65 -21.62
C ARG A 82 -1.96 -8.40 -21.55
N ILE A 83 -1.96 -7.83 -20.35
CA ILE A 83 -1.06 -6.76 -19.94
C ILE A 83 -0.27 -7.29 -18.76
N THR A 84 1.04 -7.02 -18.73
CA THR A 84 1.88 -7.37 -17.59
C THR A 84 1.67 -6.42 -16.43
N ASP A 85 2.09 -6.85 -15.24
CA ASP A 85 2.44 -5.88 -14.20
C ASP A 85 3.61 -4.99 -14.65
N PRO A 86 3.78 -3.80 -14.03
CA PRO A 86 4.92 -2.95 -14.31
C PRO A 86 6.23 -3.67 -13.98
N LEU A 87 7.06 -3.87 -15.01
CA LEU A 87 8.42 -4.35 -14.93
C LEU A 87 9.34 -3.19 -14.58
N THR A 88 10.23 -3.39 -13.63
CA THR A 88 11.24 -2.39 -13.28
C THR A 88 12.47 -2.58 -14.16
N LEU A 89 12.73 -1.60 -15.03
CA LEU A 89 13.91 -1.57 -15.89
C LEU A 89 14.82 -0.39 -15.52
N THR A 90 16.11 -0.57 -15.73
CA THR A 90 17.07 0.53 -15.61
C THR A 90 16.85 1.55 -16.72
N ALA A 91 17.35 2.77 -16.52
CA ALA A 91 17.39 3.74 -17.61
C ALA A 91 18.44 3.31 -18.65
N GLY A 92 18.10 3.38 -19.93
CA GLY A 92 19.02 3.05 -21.03
C GLY A 92 18.38 2.28 -22.17
N PRO A 93 19.17 1.88 -23.18
CA PRO A 93 18.71 1.02 -24.25
C PRO A 93 18.53 -0.41 -23.71
N HIS A 94 17.35 -0.99 -23.95
CA HIS A 94 17.05 -2.38 -23.61
C HIS A 94 16.70 -3.15 -24.88
N ARG A 95 17.33 -4.30 -25.09
CA ARG A 95 17.01 -5.19 -26.22
C ARG A 95 15.86 -6.10 -25.84
N VAL A 96 14.71 -5.90 -26.48
CA VAL A 96 13.49 -6.68 -26.24
C VAL A 96 13.32 -7.68 -27.38
N GLN A 97 13.18 -8.95 -27.02
CA GLN A 97 12.94 -10.04 -27.95
C GLN A 97 11.65 -10.77 -27.63
N ILE A 98 10.90 -11.13 -28.68
CA ILE A 98 9.64 -11.86 -28.58
C ILE A 98 9.80 -13.17 -29.34
N TRP A 99 9.56 -14.27 -28.63
CA TRP A 99 9.72 -15.62 -29.12
C TRP A 99 8.39 -16.35 -29.01
N PRO A 100 7.96 -17.14 -30.01
CA PRO A 100 6.89 -18.09 -29.79
C PRO A 100 7.29 -19.07 -28.67
N THR A 101 6.38 -19.30 -27.74
CA THR A 101 6.64 -20.17 -26.59
C THR A 101 6.90 -21.61 -27.03
N GLY A 102 7.83 -22.29 -26.36
CA GLY A 102 8.13 -23.71 -26.57
C GLY A 102 9.05 -24.02 -27.77
N LEU A 103 9.67 -23.01 -28.38
CA LEU A 103 10.63 -23.21 -29.46
C LEU A 103 12.02 -23.67 -28.96
N ALA A 104 12.73 -24.39 -29.84
CA ALA A 104 14.11 -24.81 -29.63
C ALA A 104 15.07 -23.59 -29.52
N ALA A 105 16.21 -23.77 -28.84
CA ALA A 105 17.17 -22.71 -28.54
C ALA A 105 17.78 -22.01 -29.78
N ASN A 106 17.68 -22.62 -30.97
CA ASN A 106 18.18 -22.11 -32.25
C ASN A 106 17.12 -21.40 -33.10
N ALA A 107 15.87 -21.30 -32.63
CA ALA A 107 14.86 -20.51 -33.33
C ALA A 107 15.27 -19.04 -33.41
N LYS A 108 14.65 -18.27 -34.32
CA LYS A 108 14.81 -16.81 -34.36
C LYS A 108 13.65 -16.16 -33.61
N PRO A 109 13.88 -15.04 -32.92
CA PRO A 109 12.77 -14.26 -32.37
C PRO A 109 11.88 -13.77 -33.52
N VAL A 110 10.57 -13.74 -33.28
CA VAL A 110 9.60 -13.10 -34.20
C VAL A 110 9.80 -11.59 -34.20
N LEU A 111 10.32 -11.04 -33.09
CA LEU A 111 10.68 -9.64 -32.99
C LEU A 111 11.93 -9.45 -32.14
N ASP A 112 12.83 -8.60 -32.62
CA ASP A 112 14.07 -8.23 -31.95
C ASP A 112 14.32 -6.74 -32.13
N LYS A 113 14.14 -5.95 -31.06
CA LYS A 113 14.20 -4.49 -31.13
C LYS A 113 14.83 -3.91 -29.88
N THR A 114 15.72 -2.94 -30.07
CA THR A 114 16.25 -2.12 -28.98
C THR A 114 15.31 -0.94 -28.74
N ILE A 115 14.90 -0.77 -27.48
CA ILE A 115 13.95 0.27 -27.06
C ILE A 115 14.64 1.18 -26.05
N PRO A 116 14.56 2.51 -26.22
CA PRO A 116 15.05 3.44 -25.21
C PRO A 116 14.10 3.47 -24.01
N VAL A 117 14.66 3.32 -22.81
CA VAL A 117 13.94 3.45 -21.54
C VAL A 117 14.46 4.69 -20.81
N PRO A 118 13.74 5.82 -20.81
CA PRO A 118 14.17 7.02 -20.11
C PRO A 118 14.13 6.82 -18.58
N ALA A 119 15.00 7.54 -17.86
CA ALA A 119 15.04 7.48 -16.40
C ALA A 119 13.70 7.91 -15.78
N GLY A 120 13.21 7.13 -14.81
CA GLY A 120 11.96 7.37 -14.10
C GLY A 120 10.69 7.30 -14.97
N ALA A 121 10.80 6.84 -16.22
CA ALA A 121 9.66 6.80 -17.14
C ALA A 121 8.63 5.76 -16.70
N ARG A 122 7.35 6.04 -17.02
CA ARG A 122 6.28 5.04 -17.03
C ARG A 122 5.93 4.77 -18.48
N LEU A 123 6.21 3.57 -18.96
CA LEU A 123 6.01 3.18 -20.35
C LEU A 123 5.07 2.00 -20.47
N THR A 124 4.32 1.98 -21.57
CA THR A 124 3.69 0.77 -22.08
C THR A 124 4.36 0.35 -23.38
N LEU A 125 4.84 -0.88 -23.47
CA LEU A 125 5.26 -1.53 -24.71
C LEU A 125 4.08 -2.30 -25.30
N GLY A 126 3.50 -1.78 -26.37
CA GLY A 126 2.49 -2.49 -27.15
C GLY A 126 3.16 -3.44 -28.14
N VAL A 127 3.01 -4.75 -27.92
CA VAL A 127 3.34 -5.80 -28.89
C VAL A 127 2.14 -5.96 -29.80
N GLY A 128 2.19 -5.36 -30.97
CA GLY A 128 1.06 -5.30 -31.90
C GLY A 128 1.46 -5.64 -33.33
N LEU A 129 0.64 -5.20 -34.27
CA LEU A 129 0.89 -5.32 -35.69
C LEU A 129 1.12 -3.95 -36.32
N ASP A 130 1.86 -3.91 -37.42
CA ASP A 130 1.88 -2.76 -38.33
C ASP A 130 0.71 -2.82 -39.32
N ALA A 131 0.58 -1.79 -40.16
CA ALA A 131 -0.48 -1.71 -41.18
C ALA A 131 -0.44 -2.90 -42.17
N LEU A 132 0.68 -3.58 -42.31
CA LEU A 132 0.87 -4.75 -43.18
C LEU A 132 0.57 -6.08 -42.47
N GLY A 133 0.31 -6.07 -41.16
CA GLY A 133 0.10 -7.27 -40.35
C GLY A 133 1.39 -7.89 -39.81
N THR A 134 2.52 -7.19 -39.84
CA THR A 134 3.79 -7.67 -39.29
C THR A 134 3.89 -7.33 -37.80
N PRO A 135 4.31 -8.27 -36.94
CA PRO A 135 4.52 -7.97 -35.52
C PRO A 135 5.52 -6.84 -35.29
N GLN A 136 5.18 -5.90 -34.41
CA GLN A 136 6.03 -4.77 -34.02
C GLN A 136 5.90 -4.42 -32.53
N ILE A 137 6.89 -3.72 -31.97
CA ILE A 137 6.80 -3.09 -30.65
C ILE A 137 6.72 -1.58 -30.80
N THR A 138 5.70 -1.02 -30.16
CA THR A 138 5.48 0.41 -29.97
C THR A 138 5.64 0.78 -28.50
N ALA A 139 6.43 1.80 -28.20
CA ALA A 139 6.55 2.34 -26.85
C ALA A 139 5.63 3.57 -26.71
N PHE A 140 4.75 3.53 -25.71
CA PHE A 140 3.89 4.65 -25.34
C PHE A 140 4.30 5.21 -23.98
N ASN A 141 4.33 6.53 -23.87
CA ASN A 141 4.55 7.21 -22.60
C ASN A 141 3.23 7.25 -21.80
N ASP A 142 3.26 6.76 -20.56
CA ASP A 142 2.12 6.74 -19.64
C ASP A 142 2.06 7.97 -18.73
N HIS A 143 2.94 8.96 -18.93
CA HIS A 143 2.77 10.32 -18.38
C HIS A 143 1.70 11.08 -19.17
N LEU A 144 0.48 10.55 -19.10
CA LEU A 144 -0.70 11.15 -19.72
C LEU A 144 -1.17 12.32 -18.86
N ALA A 145 -1.84 13.29 -19.50
CA ALA A 145 -2.51 14.36 -18.78
C ALA A 145 -3.43 13.77 -17.71
N GLN A 146 -3.37 14.32 -16.49
CA GLN A 146 -4.19 13.85 -15.40
C GLN A 146 -5.65 14.24 -15.62
N ALA A 147 -6.56 13.36 -15.21
CA ALA A 147 -7.97 13.69 -15.20
C ALA A 147 -8.22 14.89 -14.29
N ARG A 148 -8.95 15.88 -14.81
CA ARG A 148 -9.54 16.92 -13.96
C ARG A 148 -10.52 16.26 -13.01
N THR A 149 -10.67 16.81 -11.81
CA THR A 149 -11.66 16.34 -10.84
C THR A 149 -13.02 16.20 -11.52
N GLY A 150 -13.65 15.03 -11.41
CA GLY A 150 -14.93 14.77 -12.07
C GLY A 150 -14.84 14.52 -13.58
N THR A 151 -13.70 14.12 -14.12
CA THR A 151 -13.60 13.62 -15.49
C THR A 151 -12.82 12.31 -15.51
N THR A 152 -12.94 11.56 -16.60
CA THR A 152 -12.06 10.43 -16.90
C THR A 152 -11.21 10.82 -18.09
N MET A 153 -9.89 10.59 -18.03
CA MET A 153 -9.05 10.69 -19.22
C MET A 153 -9.12 9.37 -19.98
N VAL A 154 -9.23 9.44 -21.30
CA VAL A 154 -9.24 8.29 -22.18
C VAL A 154 -8.09 8.43 -23.16
N ALA A 155 -7.17 7.48 -23.14
CA ALA A 155 -6.12 7.34 -24.14
C ALA A 155 -6.47 6.18 -25.07
N VAL A 156 -6.65 6.47 -26.36
CA VAL A 156 -6.84 5.45 -27.39
C VAL A 156 -5.49 5.23 -28.06
N ARG A 157 -5.01 3.99 -28.06
CA ARG A 157 -3.74 3.56 -28.63
C ARG A 157 -4.00 2.52 -29.70
N ASP A 158 -3.46 2.76 -30.90
CA ASP A 158 -3.59 1.81 -31.99
C ASP A 158 -2.31 0.97 -32.11
N ILE A 159 -2.47 -0.34 -31.95
CA ILE A 159 -1.44 -1.35 -32.18
C ILE A 159 -1.98 -2.49 -33.06
N ALA A 160 -3.06 -2.22 -33.81
CA ALA A 160 -3.70 -3.17 -34.71
C ALA A 160 -3.25 -2.96 -36.17
N ALA A 161 -3.40 -4.00 -36.97
CA ALA A 161 -3.34 -3.91 -38.43
C ALA A 161 -4.71 -3.46 -38.95
N ALA A 162 -4.94 -2.15 -39.01
CA ALA A 162 -6.18 -1.55 -39.48
C ALA A 162 -5.89 -0.32 -40.37
N PRO A 163 -6.80 0.01 -41.31
CA PRO A 163 -6.74 1.33 -41.96
C PRO A 163 -6.97 2.44 -40.92
N PRO A 164 -6.65 3.71 -41.22
CA PRO A 164 -6.91 4.82 -40.31
C PRO A 164 -8.36 4.81 -39.79
N VAL A 165 -8.52 4.79 -38.47
CA VAL A 165 -9.81 4.64 -37.81
C VAL A 165 -10.28 5.93 -37.15
N ARG A 166 -11.59 6.05 -37.04
CA ARG A 166 -12.27 6.97 -36.14
C ARG A 166 -12.84 6.17 -34.97
N VAL A 167 -12.58 6.66 -33.76
CA VAL A 167 -13.07 6.02 -32.53
C VAL A 167 -14.02 6.96 -31.83
N THR A 168 -15.22 6.47 -31.54
CA THR A 168 -16.24 7.22 -30.79
C THR A 168 -16.55 6.53 -29.47
N LEU A 169 -16.91 7.34 -28.49
CA LEU A 169 -17.42 6.94 -27.19
C LEU A 169 -18.81 7.56 -27.03
N ASP A 170 -19.83 6.72 -27.03
CA ASP A 170 -21.22 7.07 -27.30
C ASP A 170 -21.31 7.82 -28.64
N SER A 171 -21.81 9.07 -28.61
CA SER A 171 -21.87 9.98 -29.75
C SER A 171 -20.64 10.90 -29.88
N SER A 172 -19.71 10.87 -28.93
CA SER A 172 -18.56 11.78 -28.89
C SER A 172 -17.36 11.16 -29.58
N GLU A 173 -16.72 11.89 -30.48
CA GLU A 173 -15.49 11.43 -31.14
C GLU A 173 -14.29 11.56 -30.19
N LEU A 174 -13.59 10.45 -29.94
CA LEU A 174 -12.36 10.41 -29.14
C LEU A 174 -11.10 10.57 -29.98
N ALA A 175 -11.12 10.02 -31.20
CA ALA A 175 -9.98 10.03 -32.10
C ALA A 175 -10.46 10.03 -33.55
N ALA A 176 -9.89 10.91 -34.37
CA ALA A 176 -10.09 10.97 -35.81
C ALA A 176 -8.81 10.55 -36.53
N GLY A 177 -8.93 9.69 -37.54
CA GLY A 177 -7.81 9.26 -38.39
C GLY A 177 -6.64 8.66 -37.61
N LEU A 178 -6.93 7.92 -36.53
CA LEU A 178 -5.91 7.23 -35.73
C LEU A 178 -5.36 6.05 -36.53
N GLU A 179 -4.03 5.95 -36.62
CA GLU A 179 -3.35 4.86 -37.32
C GLU A 179 -2.19 4.35 -36.46
N ALA A 180 -1.98 3.03 -36.39
CA ALA A 180 -0.83 2.47 -35.67
C ALA A 180 0.49 3.01 -36.23
N PRO A 181 1.46 3.44 -35.39
CA PRO A 181 1.53 3.32 -33.93
C PRO A 181 1.18 4.63 -33.19
N GLN A 182 0.01 5.23 -33.44
CA GLN A 182 -0.38 6.49 -32.81
C GLN A 182 -1.21 6.31 -31.54
N GLN A 183 -1.29 7.39 -30.77
CA GLN A 183 -2.25 7.52 -29.68
C GLN A 183 -2.97 8.87 -29.73
N LYS A 184 -4.19 8.91 -29.21
CA LYS A 184 -4.96 10.13 -28.95
C LYS A 184 -5.50 10.11 -27.53
N VAL A 185 -5.60 11.29 -26.94
CA VAL A 185 -6.04 11.47 -25.55
C VAL A 185 -7.18 12.47 -25.53
N ALA A 186 -8.27 12.12 -24.85
CA ALA A 186 -9.45 12.96 -24.69
C ALA A 186 -10.01 12.81 -23.27
N SER A 187 -10.87 13.74 -22.86
CA SER A 187 -11.61 13.62 -21.59
C SER A 187 -13.05 13.22 -21.84
N THR A 188 -13.61 12.38 -20.98
CA THR A 188 -15.04 12.00 -20.99
C THR A 188 -15.65 12.15 -19.60
N ALA A 189 -16.98 12.19 -19.53
CA ALA A 189 -17.70 12.01 -18.27
C ALA A 189 -17.45 10.59 -17.73
N PRO A 190 -17.47 10.36 -16.41
CA PRO A 190 -17.47 9.01 -15.87
C PRO A 190 -18.81 8.32 -16.10
N GLY A 191 -18.79 6.99 -16.22
CA GLY A 191 -19.98 6.19 -16.49
C GLY A 191 -19.69 4.97 -17.36
N SER A 192 -20.76 4.27 -17.73
CA SER A 192 -20.69 3.22 -18.75
C SER A 192 -20.93 3.85 -20.11
N HIS A 193 -20.02 3.59 -21.05
CA HIS A 193 -20.05 4.16 -22.39
C HIS A 193 -19.96 3.06 -23.45
N ALA A 194 -20.58 3.29 -24.60
CA ALA A 194 -20.47 2.44 -25.77
C ALA A 194 -19.29 2.90 -26.63
N ILE A 195 -18.29 2.04 -26.84
CA ILE A 195 -17.18 2.32 -27.77
C ILE A 195 -17.49 1.76 -29.15
N THR A 196 -17.21 2.55 -30.19
CA THR A 196 -17.36 2.16 -31.59
C THR A 196 -16.12 2.53 -32.38
N VAL A 197 -15.67 1.61 -33.26
CA VAL A 197 -14.56 1.83 -34.20
C VAL A 197 -15.12 1.85 -35.60
N LEU A 198 -14.87 2.93 -36.33
CA LEU A 198 -15.27 3.10 -37.72
C LEU A 198 -14.04 3.34 -38.59
N PRO A 199 -14.07 2.97 -39.87
CA PRO A 199 -13.08 3.48 -40.81
C PRO A 199 -13.22 5.01 -40.93
N THR A 200 -12.13 5.71 -41.26
CA THR A 200 -12.16 7.16 -41.46
C THR A 200 -13.17 7.56 -42.56
N SER A 201 -13.21 6.79 -43.65
CA SER A 201 -14.19 6.91 -44.73
C SER A 201 -15.21 5.75 -44.67
N GLY A 202 -16.25 5.91 -43.86
CA GLY A 202 -17.36 4.95 -43.80
C GLY A 202 -18.20 5.04 -42.54
N THR A 203 -19.31 4.32 -42.53
CA THR A 203 -20.31 4.31 -41.43
C THR A 203 -20.51 2.93 -40.81
N SER A 204 -20.03 1.87 -41.45
CA SER A 204 -20.10 0.51 -40.89
C SER A 204 -19.00 0.31 -39.85
N PRO A 205 -19.33 -0.07 -38.61
CA PRO A 205 -18.33 -0.34 -37.59
C PRO A 205 -17.41 -1.51 -37.98
N LEU A 206 -16.11 -1.37 -37.70
CA LEU A 206 -15.13 -2.44 -37.86
C LEU A 206 -15.22 -3.50 -36.75
N LEU A 207 -15.91 -3.16 -35.67
CA LEU A 207 -16.12 -4.00 -34.50
C LEU A 207 -17.55 -3.83 -33.96
N PRO A 208 -18.16 -4.88 -33.39
CA PRO A 208 -19.37 -4.74 -32.60
C PRO A 208 -19.15 -3.72 -31.48
N SER A 209 -20.17 -2.90 -31.19
CA SER A 209 -20.07 -1.93 -30.10
C SER A 209 -19.89 -2.64 -28.76
N GLN A 210 -18.93 -2.16 -27.96
CA GLN A 210 -18.60 -2.72 -26.65
C GLN A 210 -18.87 -1.70 -25.55
N ARG A 211 -19.19 -2.16 -24.35
CA ARG A 211 -19.38 -1.29 -23.18
C ARG A 211 -18.09 -1.20 -22.39
N VAL A 212 -17.61 0.02 -22.16
CA VAL A 212 -16.45 0.31 -21.31
C VAL A 212 -16.87 1.21 -20.16
N THR A 213 -16.15 1.13 -19.04
CA THR A 213 -16.47 1.89 -17.83
C THR A 213 -15.40 2.93 -17.58
N ALA A 214 -15.78 4.21 -17.69
CA ALA A 214 -14.93 5.35 -17.42
C ALA A 214 -15.10 5.79 -15.95
N LEU A 215 -14.00 5.87 -15.21
CA LEU A 215 -14.00 6.16 -13.77
C LEU A 215 -13.41 7.55 -13.50
N ALA A 216 -14.13 8.35 -12.71
CA ALA A 216 -13.69 9.72 -12.43
C ALA A 216 -12.33 9.75 -11.73
N GLY A 217 -11.49 10.72 -12.11
CA GLY A 217 -10.13 10.86 -11.58
C GLY A 217 -9.14 9.80 -12.07
N ARG A 218 -9.55 8.89 -12.96
CA ARG A 218 -8.69 7.85 -13.55
C ARG A 218 -8.39 8.13 -15.01
N THR A 219 -7.38 7.42 -15.51
CA THR A 219 -7.08 7.36 -16.94
C THR A 219 -7.38 5.95 -17.45
N MET A 220 -8.35 5.83 -18.33
CA MET A 220 -8.63 4.61 -19.08
C MET A 220 -7.79 4.60 -20.35
N VAL A 221 -7.08 3.52 -20.60
CA VAL A 221 -6.32 3.30 -21.84
C VAL A 221 -6.97 2.17 -22.62
N LEU A 222 -7.24 2.42 -23.88
CA LEU A 222 -7.90 1.52 -24.82
C LEU A 222 -6.93 1.17 -25.92
N TYR A 223 -6.53 -0.09 -26.00
CA TYR A 223 -5.62 -0.59 -27.03
C TYR A 223 -6.43 -1.30 -28.11
N LEU A 224 -6.45 -0.76 -29.32
CA LEU A 224 -6.97 -1.45 -30.48
C LEU A 224 -5.94 -2.50 -30.91
N ILE A 225 -6.36 -3.76 -30.98
CA ILE A 225 -5.48 -4.91 -31.26
C ILE A 225 -6.03 -5.76 -32.41
N GLY A 226 -5.20 -6.68 -32.91
CA GLY A 226 -5.58 -7.64 -33.95
C GLY A 226 -5.52 -7.08 -35.37
N SER A 227 -6.28 -7.65 -36.29
CA SER A 227 -6.21 -7.35 -37.72
C SER A 227 -7.60 -7.17 -38.33
N ALA A 228 -7.80 -6.07 -39.05
CA ALA A 228 -9.02 -5.82 -39.82
C ALA A 228 -9.17 -6.82 -40.98
N LYS A 229 -8.06 -7.20 -41.61
CA LYS A 229 -8.03 -8.17 -42.71
C LYS A 229 -8.53 -9.55 -42.29
N ASP A 230 -8.20 -9.95 -41.07
CA ASP A 230 -8.53 -11.27 -40.53
C ASP A 230 -9.79 -11.26 -39.66
N ASN A 231 -10.55 -10.16 -39.68
CA ASN A 231 -11.73 -9.92 -38.84
C ASN A 231 -11.50 -10.23 -37.36
N SER A 232 -10.31 -9.88 -36.88
CA SER A 232 -9.82 -10.20 -35.54
C SER A 232 -9.50 -8.94 -34.75
N LEU A 233 -10.16 -7.82 -35.05
CA LEU A 233 -9.99 -6.61 -34.25
C LEU A 233 -10.58 -6.80 -32.83
N GLY A 234 -10.08 -6.04 -31.86
CA GLY A 234 -10.59 -6.08 -30.50
C GLY A 234 -9.99 -5.02 -29.61
N TRP A 235 -10.51 -4.91 -28.39
CA TRP A 235 -10.04 -3.96 -27.39
C TRP A 235 -9.39 -4.69 -26.23
N VAL A 236 -8.21 -4.22 -25.83
CA VAL A 236 -7.67 -4.47 -24.49
C VAL A 236 -7.79 -3.17 -23.72
N THR A 237 -8.34 -3.24 -22.50
CA THR A 237 -8.53 -2.06 -21.66
C THR A 237 -7.59 -2.09 -20.45
N GLN A 238 -7.05 -0.93 -20.09
CA GLN A 238 -6.25 -0.75 -18.89
C GLN A 238 -6.74 0.47 -18.12
N SER A 239 -6.91 0.31 -16.81
CA SER A 239 -7.23 1.41 -15.91
C SER A 239 -5.93 1.85 -15.22
N LEU A 240 -5.37 2.99 -15.63
CA LEU A 240 -4.20 3.58 -14.99
C LEU A 240 -4.61 4.33 -13.73
N ARG A 241 -3.90 4.02 -12.63
CA ARG A 241 -4.08 4.68 -11.34
C ARG A 241 -3.43 6.07 -11.34
N PRO A 242 -3.96 7.02 -10.56
CA PRO A 242 -3.18 8.18 -10.14
C PRO A 242 -1.86 7.71 -9.52
N ALA A 243 -0.75 8.40 -9.83
CA ALA A 243 0.60 7.97 -9.46
C ALA A 243 0.82 7.82 -7.94
N ALA A 244 -0.03 8.41 -7.11
CA ALA A 244 0.14 8.48 -5.65
C ALA A 244 -0.27 7.20 -4.89
N ASP A 245 -1.01 6.25 -5.48
CA ASP A 245 -1.45 5.04 -4.77
C ASP A 245 -0.79 3.76 -5.29
N THR A 246 -0.17 3.00 -4.38
CA THR A 246 0.59 1.80 -4.68
C THR A 246 -0.17 0.55 -4.24
N ALA A 247 0.02 -0.57 -4.94
CA ALA A 247 -0.63 -1.83 -4.57
C ALA A 247 -0.24 -2.28 -3.16
N PRO A 248 -1.21 -2.76 -2.33
CA PRO A 248 -0.91 -3.35 -1.05
C PRO A 248 0.06 -4.52 -1.20
N GLN A 249 0.99 -4.61 -0.26
CA GLN A 249 1.94 -5.72 -0.16
C GLN A 249 1.41 -6.83 0.75
N THR A 250 0.51 -6.49 1.67
CA THR A 250 -0.07 -7.42 2.64
C THR A 250 -1.57 -7.15 2.82
N VAL A 251 -2.29 -8.18 3.27
CA VAL A 251 -3.71 -8.07 3.63
C VAL A 251 -3.85 -8.68 5.03
N GLN A 252 -4.08 -7.82 6.02
CA GLN A 252 -4.13 -8.20 7.43
C GLN A 252 -5.55 -8.07 7.95
N THR A 253 -6.26 -9.20 8.04
CA THR A 253 -7.70 -9.22 8.31
C THR A 253 -8.05 -9.96 9.59
N GLY A 254 -7.14 -9.95 10.56
CA GLY A 254 -7.40 -10.50 11.88
C GLY A 254 -6.40 -9.98 12.87
N VAL A 255 -6.92 -9.46 13.96
CA VAL A 255 -6.29 -9.51 15.27
C VAL A 255 -7.12 -10.50 16.08
N GLY A 256 -6.46 -11.39 16.81
CA GLY A 256 -7.14 -12.37 17.66
C GLY A 256 -8.16 -11.77 18.61
N PRO A 257 -9.03 -12.59 19.23
CA PRO A 257 -9.85 -12.12 20.35
C PRO A 257 -8.93 -11.45 21.40
N PRO A 258 -9.39 -10.39 22.09
CA PRO A 258 -8.63 -9.83 23.19
C PRO A 258 -8.30 -10.96 24.16
N GLY A 259 -7.01 -11.21 24.39
CA GLY A 259 -6.58 -12.18 25.38
C GLY A 259 -7.17 -11.77 26.72
N HIS A 260 -7.69 -12.74 27.48
CA HIS A 260 -7.87 -12.58 28.90
C HIS A 260 -6.48 -12.54 29.54
N ASP A 261 -5.74 -11.47 29.31
CA ASP A 261 -4.46 -11.21 29.94
C ASP A 261 -4.76 -10.69 31.34
N GLY A 262 -5.17 -11.59 32.24
CA GLY A 262 -4.80 -11.41 33.64
C GLY A 262 -3.27 -11.35 33.71
N PRO A 263 -2.68 -10.57 34.64
CA PRO A 263 -1.23 -10.44 34.74
C PRO A 263 -0.60 -11.83 34.71
N GLY A 264 0.28 -12.08 33.74
CA GLY A 264 0.78 -13.41 33.43
C GLY A 264 1.27 -14.09 34.71
N ARG A 265 1.01 -15.41 34.85
CA ARG A 265 1.37 -16.18 36.05
C ARG A 265 2.80 -15.92 36.55
N GLY A 266 3.74 -15.60 35.65
CA GLY A 266 5.10 -15.17 36.00
C GLY A 266 5.20 -13.86 36.76
N ALA A 267 4.37 -12.85 36.44
CA ALA A 267 4.31 -11.58 37.17
C ALA A 267 3.71 -11.74 38.57
N ILE A 268 2.72 -12.63 38.73
CA ILE A 268 2.15 -12.98 40.04
C ILE A 268 3.18 -13.71 40.91
N ILE A 269 3.96 -14.64 40.32
CA ILE A 269 5.04 -15.35 41.02
C ILE A 269 6.15 -14.38 41.44
N LEU A 270 6.56 -13.45 40.57
CA LEU A 270 7.57 -12.44 40.87
C LEU A 270 7.11 -11.46 41.97
N ALA A 271 5.86 -11.01 41.93
CA ALA A 271 5.29 -10.16 42.97
C ALA A 271 5.21 -10.90 44.32
N ALA A 272 4.81 -12.17 44.33
CA ALA A 272 4.77 -12.99 45.54
C ALA A 272 6.17 -13.22 46.13
N LEU A 273 7.19 -13.46 45.28
CA LEU A 273 8.58 -13.59 45.71
C LEU A 273 9.13 -12.28 46.28
N ALA A 274 8.82 -11.13 45.66
CA ALA A 274 9.24 -9.82 46.17
C ALA A 274 8.65 -9.52 47.56
N VAL A 275 7.36 -9.85 47.77
CA VAL A 275 6.71 -9.72 49.09
C VAL A 275 7.37 -10.63 50.13
N LEU A 276 7.73 -11.87 49.76
CA LEU A 276 8.42 -12.80 50.66
C LEU A 276 9.83 -12.31 51.06
N VAL A 277 10.57 -11.71 50.12
CA VAL A 277 11.89 -11.12 50.39
C VAL A 277 11.79 -9.92 51.33
N VAL A 278 10.79 -9.06 51.15
CA VAL A 278 10.55 -7.92 52.04
C VAL A 278 10.13 -8.39 53.44
N ALA A 279 9.22 -9.37 53.53
CA ALA A 279 8.77 -9.92 54.81
C ALA A 279 9.92 -10.57 55.61
N THR A 280 10.82 -11.30 54.93
CA THR A 280 11.99 -11.91 55.57
C THR A 280 13.06 -10.88 55.98
N ALA A 281 13.20 -9.77 55.25
CA ALA A 281 14.06 -8.66 55.64
C ALA A 281 13.53 -7.95 56.90
N CYS A 282 12.22 -7.67 56.98
CA CYS A 282 11.59 -7.06 58.15
C CYS A 282 11.69 -7.95 59.42
N ALA A 283 11.51 -9.27 59.27
CA ALA A 283 11.61 -10.22 60.37
C ALA A 283 13.03 -10.34 60.96
N ARG A 284 14.09 -10.07 60.17
CA ARG A 284 15.49 -10.06 60.64
C ARG A 284 15.86 -8.77 61.38
N VAL A 285 15.25 -7.64 61.03
CA VAL A 285 15.49 -6.35 61.70
C VAL A 285 14.79 -6.29 63.07
N GLY A 286 13.59 -6.88 63.19
CA GLY A 286 12.87 -6.96 64.47
C GLY A 286 13.55 -7.83 65.53
N ARG A 287 14.37 -8.82 65.12
CA ARG A 287 15.03 -9.76 66.03
C ARG A 287 16.35 -9.28 66.63
N ARG A 288 16.89 -8.14 66.18
CA ARG A 288 18.14 -7.55 66.71
C ARG A 288 17.93 -6.48 67.79
N ARG A 289 16.68 -6.24 68.22
CA ARG A 289 16.35 -5.31 69.30
C ARG A 289 15.61 -6.02 70.42
N SER A 290 16.29 -6.95 71.09
CA SER A 290 15.84 -7.51 72.36
C SER A 290 16.98 -7.46 73.38
N TRP A 291 16.85 -6.50 74.28
CA TRP A 291 17.37 -6.40 75.66
C TRP A 291 18.86 -6.49 75.98
N SER A 292 19.34 -5.39 76.58
CA SER A 292 19.96 -5.41 77.92
C SER A 292 19.30 -4.30 78.76
N LEU A 293 18.49 -4.69 79.75
CA LEU A 293 18.02 -3.80 80.82
C LEU A 293 19.03 -3.92 81.97
N ASP A 294 19.68 -2.81 82.32
CA ASP A 294 20.42 -2.67 83.58
C ASP A 294 19.43 -2.16 84.65
N PRO A 295 19.37 -2.75 85.86
CA PRO A 295 18.42 -2.36 86.89
C PRO A 295 19.10 -1.49 87.96
N ASP A 296 19.44 -0.25 87.64
CA ASP A 296 19.64 0.81 88.64
C ASP A 296 19.82 2.13 87.90
N ASP A 297 18.78 2.96 87.90
CA ASP A 297 18.85 4.42 87.83
C ASP A 297 17.42 4.98 87.85
N GLY A 298 16.99 5.42 89.04
CA GLY A 298 15.69 6.02 89.26
C GLY A 298 15.63 7.47 88.77
N VAL A 299 15.43 7.69 87.47
CA VAL A 299 14.94 8.97 86.90
C VAL A 299 14.16 8.69 85.61
N PRO A 300 12.89 9.11 85.46
CA PRO A 300 12.19 8.97 84.17
C PRO A 300 12.60 10.08 83.19
N PRO A 301 13.08 9.77 81.97
CA PRO A 301 13.24 10.77 80.92
C PRO A 301 11.90 11.08 80.20
N PRO A 302 11.79 12.26 79.56
CA PRO A 302 10.54 12.75 78.97
C PRO A 302 10.08 11.94 77.74
N ARG A 303 8.76 11.90 77.56
CA ARG A 303 8.08 11.19 76.47
C ARG A 303 8.24 11.89 75.12
N ASP A 304 9.27 11.53 74.37
CA ASP A 304 9.37 11.90 72.95
C ASP A 304 8.71 10.81 72.07
N HIS A 305 7.41 10.96 71.84
CA HIS A 305 6.65 10.19 70.86
C HIS A 305 6.97 10.62 69.43
N LEU A 306 8.18 10.39 68.91
CA LEU A 306 8.48 10.81 67.53
C LEU A 306 9.54 10.04 66.76
N THR A 307 9.73 8.73 66.93
CA THR A 307 10.67 7.96 66.08
C THR A 307 10.27 6.54 65.69
N SER A 308 8.98 6.19 65.62
CA SER A 308 8.51 4.90 65.06
C SER A 308 7.64 4.97 63.81
N ARG A 309 7.38 6.17 63.26
CA ARG A 309 6.52 6.36 62.08
C ARG A 309 7.23 6.53 60.73
N ARG A 310 8.56 6.42 60.65
CA ARG A 310 9.32 6.60 59.39
C ARG A 310 9.82 5.31 58.71
N ALA A 311 9.46 4.13 59.20
CA ALA A 311 9.78 2.85 58.54
C ALA A 311 8.63 2.27 57.69
N ALA A 312 7.42 2.84 57.75
CA ALA A 312 6.25 2.37 56.98
C ALA A 312 5.95 3.19 55.72
N ALA A 313 6.74 4.23 55.41
CA ALA A 313 6.49 5.15 54.29
C ALA A 313 7.43 4.94 53.09
N ALA A 314 8.18 3.84 53.02
CA ALA A 314 9.14 3.55 51.95
C ALA A 314 8.69 2.44 50.97
N VAL A 315 7.51 1.83 51.15
CA VAL A 315 7.01 0.77 50.25
C VAL A 315 5.85 1.25 49.35
N ALA A 316 5.29 2.44 49.59
CA ALA A 316 4.16 2.97 48.81
C ALA A 316 4.56 3.85 47.61
N SER A 317 5.85 4.15 47.41
CA SER A 317 6.31 5.12 46.39
C SER A 317 6.80 4.48 45.08
N ALA A 318 6.64 3.17 44.89
CA ALA A 318 7.09 2.46 43.68
C ALA A 318 5.96 2.02 42.73
N LEU A 319 4.71 2.45 42.94
CA LEU A 319 3.55 2.03 42.13
C LEU A 319 2.72 3.16 41.48
N VAL A 320 3.25 4.38 41.36
CA VAL A 320 2.55 5.51 40.72
C VAL A 320 3.47 6.27 39.75
N LEU A 321 4.08 5.56 38.79
CA LEU A 321 4.91 6.18 37.73
C LEU A 321 4.64 5.60 36.32
N LEU A 322 3.39 5.26 35.98
CA LEU A 322 3.01 4.92 34.59
C LEU A 322 1.68 5.55 34.12
N CYS A 323 1.33 6.73 34.62
CA CYS A 323 0.30 7.57 33.98
C CYS A 323 0.72 9.04 33.99
N GLY A 324 1.14 9.52 32.82
CA GLY A 324 1.43 10.92 32.49
C GLY A 324 2.18 10.93 31.15
N CYS A 325 1.79 11.65 30.10
CA CYS A 325 0.97 12.86 30.04
C CYS A 325 0.20 12.96 28.70
N SER A 326 -1.06 13.39 28.79
CA SER A 326 -1.75 14.14 27.76
C SER A 326 -1.89 15.57 28.26
N SER A 327 -1.52 16.57 27.45
CA SER A 327 -1.89 17.97 27.69
C SER A 327 -1.66 18.85 26.46
N GLN A 328 -2.74 19.41 25.93
CA GLN A 328 -2.75 20.76 25.35
C GLN A 328 -4.08 21.42 25.76
N GLY A 329 -3.95 22.57 26.42
CA GLY A 329 -5.00 23.21 27.23
C GLY A 329 -5.98 24.09 26.46
N PRO A 330 -6.92 24.71 27.19
CA PRO A 330 -7.98 25.55 26.63
C PRO A 330 -7.49 26.97 26.38
N VAL A 331 -7.88 27.53 25.23
CA VAL A 331 -7.71 28.96 24.91
C VAL A 331 -8.98 29.72 25.27
N THR A 332 -8.78 30.80 26.02
CA THR A 332 -9.73 31.78 26.52
C THR A 332 -10.35 32.61 25.40
N VAL A 333 -11.66 32.82 25.50
CA VAL A 333 -12.46 33.72 24.65
C VAL A 333 -12.16 35.17 25.02
N GLY A 334 -11.72 35.96 24.03
CA GLY A 334 -11.60 37.41 24.11
C GLY A 334 -12.71 38.07 23.28
N ASP A 335 -13.53 38.86 23.96
CA ASP A 335 -14.62 39.67 23.43
C ASP A 335 -14.06 40.95 22.79
N ALA A 336 -14.46 41.25 21.55
CA ALA A 336 -14.17 42.53 20.89
C ALA A 336 -15.15 42.80 19.73
N GLY A 337 -16.09 43.69 19.99
CA GLY A 337 -16.41 44.82 19.10
C GLY A 337 -17.13 44.51 17.79
N VAL A 338 -18.46 44.64 17.82
CA VAL A 338 -19.30 44.86 16.63
C VAL A 338 -18.92 46.21 16.00
N SER A 339 -18.46 46.21 14.75
CA SER A 339 -18.48 47.39 13.89
C SER A 339 -18.95 46.99 12.50
N ALA A 340 -20.14 47.46 12.15
CA ALA A 340 -20.79 47.25 10.88
C ALA A 340 -20.09 48.07 9.78
N ALA A 341 -19.52 47.39 8.79
CA ALA A 341 -19.07 48.00 7.54
C ALA A 341 -19.97 47.51 6.39
N THR A 342 -20.64 48.48 5.77
CA THR A 342 -21.54 48.38 4.62
C THR A 342 -20.85 47.72 3.42
N PRO A 343 -21.50 46.80 2.66
CA PRO A 343 -20.92 46.27 1.44
C PRO A 343 -20.95 47.31 0.32
N SER A 344 -19.77 47.73 -0.13
CA SER A 344 -19.59 48.51 -1.37
C SER A 344 -19.54 47.55 -2.57
N ALA A 345 -20.40 47.79 -3.55
CA ALA A 345 -20.60 46.94 -4.71
C ALA A 345 -19.37 46.92 -5.64
N ALA A 346 -18.88 45.71 -5.95
CA ALA A 346 -17.91 45.47 -7.03
C ALA A 346 -18.66 45.05 -8.32
N PRO A 347 -18.19 45.46 -9.51
CA PRO A 347 -18.85 45.19 -10.79
C PRO A 347 -18.80 43.70 -11.18
N PRO A 348 -19.67 43.24 -12.10
CA PRO A 348 -19.93 41.81 -12.31
C PRO A 348 -18.71 41.11 -12.94
N ALA A 349 -18.18 40.12 -12.23
CA ALA A 349 -17.35 39.08 -12.83
C ALA A 349 -18.24 38.17 -13.70
N THR A 350 -18.52 38.63 -14.91
CA THR A 350 -19.18 37.83 -15.94
C THR A 350 -18.11 36.94 -16.56
N GLY A 351 -17.98 35.71 -16.06
CA GLY A 351 -17.12 34.70 -16.67
C GLY A 351 -16.74 33.60 -15.69
N LEU A 352 -17.01 32.34 -16.07
CA LEU A 352 -16.74 31.07 -15.35
C LEU A 352 -17.91 30.47 -14.52
N LEU A 353 -19.14 30.56 -15.00
CA LEU A 353 -20.20 29.62 -14.60
C LEU A 353 -20.27 28.45 -15.59
N GLY A 354 -19.38 27.47 -15.44
CA GLY A 354 -19.41 26.26 -16.28
C GLY A 354 -18.75 25.01 -15.69
N SER A 355 -17.87 25.13 -14.70
CA SER A 355 -17.05 24.00 -14.22
C SER A 355 -17.58 23.28 -12.98
N ARG A 356 -18.37 23.94 -12.11
CA ARG A 356 -18.83 23.37 -10.84
C ARG A 356 -19.93 22.29 -10.94
N PRO A 357 -20.90 22.36 -11.88
CA PRO A 357 -21.94 21.33 -12.04
C PRO A 357 -21.37 20.00 -12.57
N ALA A 358 -20.41 20.07 -13.51
CA ALA A 358 -19.79 18.91 -14.12
C ALA A 358 -19.00 18.06 -13.11
N THR A 359 -18.28 18.71 -12.18
CA THR A 359 -17.53 18.03 -11.11
C THR A 359 -18.45 17.26 -10.16
N LEU A 360 -19.61 17.83 -9.83
CA LEU A 360 -20.58 17.21 -8.93
C LEU A 360 -21.29 16.01 -9.57
N ALA A 361 -21.70 16.17 -10.84
CA ALA A 361 -22.35 15.10 -11.61
C ALA A 361 -21.41 13.89 -11.78
N ALA A 362 -20.14 14.14 -12.05
CA ALA A 362 -19.15 13.09 -12.20
C ALA A 362 -18.78 12.39 -10.88
N ALA A 363 -18.64 13.14 -9.79
CA ALA A 363 -18.47 12.54 -8.46
C ALA A 363 -19.67 11.66 -8.09
N ARG A 364 -20.89 12.06 -8.48
CA ARG A 364 -22.11 11.28 -8.27
C ARG A 364 -22.15 10.02 -9.14
N ALA A 365 -21.75 10.11 -10.41
CA ALA A 365 -21.69 8.96 -11.31
C ALA A 365 -20.61 7.94 -10.88
N GLU A 366 -19.47 8.40 -10.36
CA GLU A 366 -18.47 7.50 -9.77
C GLU A 366 -19.00 6.86 -8.49
N ALA A 367 -19.58 7.64 -7.58
CA ALA A 367 -20.17 7.14 -6.35
C ALA A 367 -21.28 6.11 -6.61
N ALA A 368 -22.03 6.28 -7.70
CA ALA A 368 -23.06 5.35 -8.15
C ALA A 368 -22.50 3.97 -8.52
N LEU A 369 -21.26 3.88 -9.03
CA LEU A 369 -20.63 2.62 -9.42
C LEU A 369 -19.82 1.96 -8.29
N ARG A 370 -19.49 2.70 -7.23
CA ARG A 370 -18.73 2.16 -6.09
C ARG A 370 -19.51 1.07 -5.35
N PRO A 371 -18.84 0.02 -4.85
CA PRO A 371 -19.48 -0.98 -4.01
C PRO A 371 -19.83 -0.36 -2.65
N VAL A 372 -21.09 -0.48 -2.24
CA VAL A 372 -21.57 0.04 -0.95
C VAL A 372 -21.97 -1.09 0.01
N ALA A 373 -22.24 -2.29 -0.51
CA ALA A 373 -22.46 -3.46 0.33
C ALA A 373 -22.11 -4.78 -0.39
N VAL A 374 -21.78 -5.80 0.39
CA VAL A 374 -21.52 -7.16 -0.11
C VAL A 374 -22.32 -8.18 0.70
N GLN A 375 -22.90 -9.17 0.02
CA GLN A 375 -23.51 -10.35 0.62
C GLN A 375 -22.70 -11.58 0.22
N VAL A 376 -22.25 -12.33 1.23
CA VAL A 376 -21.48 -13.57 1.06
C VAL A 376 -22.32 -14.73 1.62
N PRO A 377 -22.37 -15.89 0.94
CA PRO A 377 -23.08 -17.05 1.45
C PRO A 377 -22.62 -17.45 2.85
N GLY A 378 -23.57 -17.84 3.70
CA GLY A 378 -23.31 -18.21 5.09
C GLY A 378 -23.08 -17.04 6.04
N TYR A 379 -23.18 -15.78 5.60
CA TYR A 379 -23.21 -14.61 6.49
C TYR A 379 -24.54 -13.85 6.34
N PRO A 380 -25.20 -13.44 7.45
CA PRO A 380 -26.52 -12.79 7.37
C PRO A 380 -26.48 -11.43 6.65
N GLY A 381 -27.26 -11.33 5.57
CA GLY A 381 -27.55 -10.06 4.89
C GLY A 381 -26.36 -9.40 4.18
N PHE A 382 -26.56 -8.13 3.84
CA PHE A 382 -25.53 -7.28 3.23
C PHE A 382 -24.66 -6.62 4.31
N SER A 383 -23.35 -6.74 4.15
CA SER A 383 -22.36 -6.05 4.98
C SER A 383 -21.91 -4.76 4.29
N PRO A 384 -21.75 -3.64 5.02
CA PRO A 384 -21.33 -2.37 4.43
C PRO A 384 -19.91 -2.49 3.85
N VAL A 385 -19.70 -1.86 2.69
CA VAL A 385 -18.39 -1.78 2.04
C VAL A 385 -17.86 -0.35 2.16
N GLN A 386 -16.60 -0.21 2.53
CA GLN A 386 -15.89 1.05 2.62
C GLN A 386 -14.69 1.04 1.69
N ALA A 387 -14.52 2.12 0.90
CA ALA A 387 -13.31 2.32 0.11
C ALA A 387 -12.13 2.64 1.03
N VAL A 388 -11.00 1.95 0.81
CA VAL A 388 -9.77 2.10 1.58
C VAL A 388 -8.56 2.18 0.65
N THR A 389 -7.45 2.69 1.18
CA THR A 389 -6.17 2.81 0.47
C THR A 389 -5.14 1.83 1.03
N THR A 390 -3.94 1.86 0.45
CA THR A 390 -2.79 1.22 1.05
C THR A 390 -2.23 2.09 2.17
N ASP A 391 -1.95 1.50 3.32
CA ASP A 391 -1.30 2.19 4.42
C ASP A 391 0.15 2.53 4.03
N PRO A 392 0.58 3.80 4.15
CA PRO A 392 1.88 4.24 3.64
C PRO A 392 3.07 3.70 4.44
N VAL A 393 2.87 3.29 5.70
CA VAL A 393 3.91 2.82 6.62
C VAL A 393 4.08 1.31 6.51
N THR A 394 2.99 0.57 6.73
CA THR A 394 2.96 -0.89 6.74
C THR A 394 2.91 -1.48 5.33
N ARG A 395 2.56 -0.66 4.33
CA ARG A 395 2.33 -1.08 2.94
C ARG A 395 1.21 -2.10 2.78
N GLY A 396 0.39 -2.32 3.83
CA GLY A 396 -0.76 -3.23 3.81
C GLY A 396 -2.04 -2.54 3.37
N LEU A 397 -3.09 -3.32 3.10
CA LEU A 397 -4.43 -2.79 2.89
C LEU A 397 -4.96 -2.24 4.22
N ASP A 398 -5.41 -0.98 4.24
CA ASP A 398 -5.93 -0.34 5.47
C ASP A 398 -7.35 -0.82 5.75
N LEU A 399 -7.54 -1.71 6.73
CA LEU A 399 -8.86 -2.28 7.05
C LEU A 399 -9.62 -1.43 8.09
N PRO A 400 -10.96 -1.32 7.95
CA PRO A 400 -11.80 -0.69 8.97
C PRO A 400 -11.63 -1.35 10.35
N LYS A 401 -11.56 -0.53 11.41
CA LYS A 401 -11.37 -0.99 12.79
C LYS A 401 -12.65 -1.55 13.43
N ASN A 402 -13.38 -2.40 12.71
CA ASN A 402 -14.56 -3.11 13.20
C ASN A 402 -14.78 -4.43 12.46
N ALA A 403 -15.57 -5.34 13.05
CA ALA A 403 -15.76 -6.67 12.45
C ALA A 403 -16.69 -6.69 11.23
N ARG A 404 -17.63 -5.75 11.10
CA ARG A 404 -18.77 -5.85 10.17
C ARG A 404 -18.54 -5.16 8.82
N THR A 405 -17.63 -4.19 8.75
CA THR A 405 -17.34 -3.46 7.52
C THR A 405 -16.32 -4.21 6.67
N VAL A 406 -16.62 -4.30 5.38
CA VAL A 406 -15.72 -4.85 4.37
C VAL A 406 -14.93 -3.70 3.73
N ALA A 407 -13.62 -3.86 3.64
CA ALA A 407 -12.74 -2.95 2.94
C ALA A 407 -12.75 -3.28 1.44
N TRP A 408 -12.97 -2.29 0.58
CA TRP A 408 -12.69 -2.39 -0.85
C TRP A 408 -11.46 -1.53 -1.14
N TRP A 409 -10.47 -2.11 -1.81
CA TRP A 409 -9.31 -1.33 -2.21
C TRP A 409 -9.66 -0.37 -3.35
N GLY A 410 -9.84 0.91 -3.02
CA GLY A 410 -10.40 1.93 -3.92
C GLY A 410 -9.54 2.27 -5.13
N SER A 411 -8.24 1.96 -5.06
CA SER A 411 -7.30 2.14 -6.18
C SER A 411 -7.21 0.93 -7.12
N GLY A 412 -7.82 -0.20 -6.74
CA GLY A 412 -8.00 -1.36 -7.59
C GLY A 412 -9.12 -1.17 -8.63
N SER A 413 -9.53 -2.26 -9.28
CA SER A 413 -10.70 -2.24 -10.16
C SER A 413 -12.00 -2.15 -9.35
N MET A 414 -13.04 -1.53 -9.93
CA MET A 414 -14.39 -1.60 -9.38
C MET A 414 -15.02 -2.98 -9.66
N PRO A 415 -15.88 -3.50 -8.76
CA PRO A 415 -16.68 -4.66 -9.09
C PRO A 415 -17.49 -4.43 -10.37
N GLY A 416 -17.27 -5.28 -11.38
CA GLY A 416 -17.92 -5.18 -12.70
C GLY A 416 -17.19 -4.29 -13.71
N GLU A 417 -16.02 -3.74 -13.37
CA GLU A 417 -15.12 -3.11 -14.36
C GLU A 417 -14.64 -4.16 -15.38
N ALA A 418 -14.41 -3.73 -16.63
CA ALA A 418 -14.08 -4.61 -17.75
C ALA A 418 -12.70 -5.29 -17.63
N SER A 419 -11.83 -4.79 -16.76
CA SER A 419 -10.48 -5.32 -16.59
C SER A 419 -9.96 -5.23 -15.16
N GLY A 420 -9.11 -6.19 -14.80
CA GLY A 420 -8.43 -6.24 -13.51
C GLY A 420 -9.24 -6.88 -12.39
N THR A 421 -8.72 -6.79 -11.17
CA THR A 421 -9.29 -7.44 -9.99
C THR A 421 -9.86 -6.40 -9.02
N ALA A 422 -11.15 -6.54 -8.71
CA ALA A 422 -11.77 -5.84 -7.60
C ALA A 422 -11.48 -6.60 -6.30
N VAL A 423 -10.73 -5.98 -5.39
CA VAL A 423 -10.28 -6.64 -4.14
C VAL A 423 -11.09 -6.14 -2.96
N LEU A 424 -11.82 -7.06 -2.33
CA LEU A 424 -12.51 -6.84 -1.07
C LEU A 424 -11.84 -7.67 0.02
N ALA A 425 -11.65 -7.08 1.19
CA ALA A 425 -11.08 -7.74 2.36
C ALA A 425 -11.93 -7.46 3.59
N ALA A 426 -12.11 -8.45 4.46
CA ALA A 426 -12.83 -8.27 5.70
C ALA A 426 -12.25 -9.13 6.80
N HIS A 427 -12.41 -8.67 8.03
CA HIS A 427 -11.93 -9.41 9.18
C HIS A 427 -12.56 -10.81 9.26
N VAL A 428 -11.76 -11.85 9.52
CA VAL A 428 -12.32 -13.16 9.89
C VAL A 428 -13.04 -13.04 11.24
N SER A 429 -12.42 -12.27 12.14
CA SER A 429 -12.93 -11.81 13.42
C SER A 429 -12.22 -10.53 13.84
N PHE A 430 -12.89 -9.67 14.60
CA PHE A 430 -12.31 -8.46 15.20
C PHE A 430 -12.96 -8.20 16.56
N ASN A 431 -12.16 -7.98 17.61
CA ASN A 431 -12.64 -7.79 19.00
C ASN A 431 -13.69 -8.81 19.44
N GLY A 432 -13.46 -10.09 19.16
CA GLY A 432 -14.38 -11.19 19.52
C GLY A 432 -15.63 -11.33 18.65
N SER A 433 -15.90 -10.39 17.74
CA SER A 433 -17.01 -10.47 16.78
C SER A 433 -16.55 -11.09 15.46
N ARG A 434 -17.34 -12.03 14.91
CA ARG A 434 -17.09 -12.61 13.58
C ARG A 434 -17.35 -11.57 12.50
N GLY A 435 -16.52 -11.57 11.45
CA GLY A 435 -16.73 -10.68 10.31
C GLY A 435 -17.38 -11.36 9.10
N PRO A 436 -17.77 -10.57 8.08
CA PRO A 436 -18.52 -11.04 6.91
C PRO A 436 -17.86 -12.18 6.15
N PHE A 437 -16.52 -12.26 6.18
CA PHE A 437 -15.75 -13.23 5.42
C PHE A 437 -15.32 -14.44 6.25
N THR A 438 -15.83 -14.59 7.49
CA THR A 438 -15.51 -15.71 8.38
C THR A 438 -15.72 -17.10 7.72
N ASN A 439 -16.63 -17.18 6.76
CA ASN A 439 -17.01 -18.42 6.07
C ASN A 439 -16.39 -18.61 4.68
N LEU A 440 -15.45 -17.76 4.23
CA LEU A 440 -14.83 -17.92 2.91
C LEU A 440 -14.19 -19.30 2.69
N LYS A 441 -13.64 -19.91 3.75
CA LYS A 441 -13.07 -21.27 3.72
C LYS A 441 -14.10 -22.39 3.51
N SER A 442 -15.39 -22.09 3.62
CA SER A 442 -16.48 -23.06 3.40
C SER A 442 -17.12 -22.94 2.02
N LEU A 443 -16.86 -21.83 1.32
CA LEU A 443 -17.43 -21.59 0.01
C LEU A 443 -16.82 -22.51 -1.06
N ARG A 444 -17.64 -22.81 -2.07
CA ARG A 444 -17.33 -23.70 -3.20
C ARG A 444 -17.52 -22.97 -4.52
N ALA A 445 -16.93 -23.51 -5.58
CA ALA A 445 -17.22 -23.05 -6.93
C ALA A 445 -18.72 -23.18 -7.22
N GLY A 446 -19.30 -22.17 -7.87
CA GLY A 446 -20.74 -22.07 -8.11
C GLY A 446 -21.49 -21.19 -7.12
N ASP A 447 -20.97 -20.98 -5.90
CA ASP A 447 -21.58 -20.10 -4.92
C ASP A 447 -21.68 -18.65 -5.43
N ILE A 448 -22.73 -17.93 -5.05
CA ILE A 448 -22.99 -16.56 -5.53
C ILE A 448 -22.70 -15.54 -4.43
N VAL A 449 -21.80 -14.61 -4.74
CA VAL A 449 -21.56 -13.38 -3.97
C VAL A 449 -22.28 -12.23 -4.66
N ARG A 450 -22.96 -11.38 -3.89
CA ARG A 450 -23.66 -10.20 -4.43
C ARG A 450 -23.00 -8.92 -3.97
N ILE A 451 -22.77 -8.00 -4.90
CA ILE A 451 -22.23 -6.66 -4.63
C ILE A 451 -23.31 -5.64 -4.98
N ARG A 452 -23.75 -4.86 -3.98
CA ARG A 452 -24.62 -3.72 -4.19
C ARG A 452 -23.78 -2.47 -4.46
N ARG A 453 -24.09 -1.75 -5.53
CA ARG A 453 -23.44 -0.49 -5.91
C ARG A 453 -24.23 0.72 -5.39
N GLY A 454 -23.63 1.90 -5.44
CA GLY A 454 -24.23 3.16 -4.98
C GLY A 454 -25.49 3.57 -5.75
N ASP A 455 -25.66 3.13 -7.00
CA ASP A 455 -26.88 3.28 -7.80
C ASP A 455 -28.03 2.33 -7.37
N GLY A 456 -27.79 1.45 -6.40
CA GLY A 456 -28.75 0.45 -5.93
C GLY A 456 -28.77 -0.85 -6.74
N SER A 457 -28.09 -0.90 -7.89
CA SER A 457 -27.95 -2.14 -8.67
C SER A 457 -27.14 -3.18 -7.91
N VAL A 458 -27.42 -4.46 -8.19
CA VAL A 458 -26.77 -5.60 -7.55
C VAL A 458 -26.12 -6.46 -8.60
N LEU A 459 -24.79 -6.55 -8.54
CA LEU A 459 -24.00 -7.44 -9.37
C LEU A 459 -23.89 -8.81 -8.71
N ALA A 460 -24.08 -9.87 -9.47
CA ALA A 460 -23.89 -11.24 -9.02
C ALA A 460 -22.57 -11.80 -9.55
N PHE A 461 -21.76 -12.36 -8.64
CA PHE A 461 -20.48 -12.98 -8.95
C PHE A 461 -20.53 -14.45 -8.58
N ARG A 462 -20.23 -15.31 -9.53
CA ARG A 462 -20.13 -16.75 -9.31
C ARG A 462 -18.70 -17.11 -8.94
N LEU A 463 -18.53 -17.80 -7.82
CA LEU A 463 -17.24 -18.33 -7.40
C LEU A 463 -16.70 -19.32 -8.42
N ILE A 464 -15.42 -19.18 -8.74
CA ILE A 464 -14.69 -20.08 -9.65
C ILE A 464 -13.56 -20.82 -8.95
N GLY A 465 -13.13 -20.36 -7.77
CA GLY A 465 -12.09 -21.05 -7.03
C GLY A 465 -11.75 -20.38 -5.70
N ARG A 466 -11.01 -21.13 -4.88
CA ARG A 466 -10.48 -20.70 -3.59
C ARG A 466 -9.01 -21.10 -3.50
N ARG A 467 -8.19 -20.25 -2.89
CA ARG A 467 -6.81 -20.53 -2.51
C ARG A 467 -6.62 -20.20 -1.04
N GLU A 468 -5.86 -21.02 -0.34
CA GLU A 468 -5.35 -20.72 0.99
C GLU A 468 -3.83 -20.67 0.88
N VAL A 469 -3.24 -19.55 1.27
CA VAL A 469 -1.81 -19.27 1.09
C VAL A 469 -1.23 -18.69 2.35
N VAL A 470 -0.03 -19.13 2.71
CA VAL A 470 0.74 -18.46 3.77
C VAL A 470 0.92 -16.99 3.43
N LYS A 471 0.88 -16.11 4.44
CA LYS A 471 0.87 -14.65 4.22
C LYS A 471 2.04 -14.13 3.39
N SER A 472 3.22 -14.76 3.50
CA SER A 472 4.41 -14.42 2.71
C SER A 472 4.27 -14.73 1.21
N ALA A 473 3.45 -15.73 0.87
CA ALA A 473 3.21 -16.20 -0.49
C ALA A 473 1.92 -15.64 -1.11
N LEU A 474 1.39 -14.53 -0.57
CA LEU A 474 0.24 -13.85 -1.16
C LEU A 474 0.54 -13.52 -2.64
N PRO A 475 -0.31 -13.93 -3.61
CA PRO A 475 -0.08 -13.68 -5.02
C PRO A 475 -0.43 -12.22 -5.37
N ARG A 476 0.38 -11.28 -4.85
CA ARG A 476 0.12 -9.83 -4.90
C ARG A 476 -0.11 -9.32 -6.33
N GLN A 477 0.68 -9.84 -7.26
CA GLN A 477 0.62 -9.53 -8.69
C GLN A 477 -0.75 -9.87 -9.27
N ASP A 478 -1.20 -11.12 -9.11
CA ASP A 478 -2.51 -11.54 -9.58
C ASP A 478 -3.68 -10.89 -8.82
N LEU A 479 -3.51 -10.68 -7.51
CA LEU A 479 -4.56 -10.19 -6.63
C LEU A 479 -4.85 -8.71 -6.85
N PHE A 480 -3.82 -7.88 -7.04
CA PHE A 480 -3.93 -6.42 -7.13
C PHE A 480 -3.73 -5.87 -8.55
N ARG A 481 -3.94 -6.68 -9.59
CA ARG A 481 -3.86 -6.25 -11.00
C ARG A 481 -4.99 -5.31 -11.38
N THR A 482 -4.71 -4.35 -12.27
CA THR A 482 -5.71 -3.42 -12.88
C THR A 482 -6.04 -3.74 -14.33
N SER A 483 -5.53 -4.87 -14.83
CA SER A 483 -5.64 -5.30 -16.22
C SER A 483 -5.90 -6.81 -16.32
N GLY A 484 -6.18 -7.28 -17.53
CA GLY A 484 -6.56 -8.67 -17.78
C GLY A 484 -8.03 -8.97 -17.42
N PRO A 485 -8.44 -10.25 -17.42
CA PRO A 485 -9.84 -10.62 -17.28
C PRO A 485 -10.47 -10.07 -15.99
N PRO A 486 -11.72 -9.55 -16.08
CA PRO A 486 -12.41 -8.95 -14.96
C PRO A 486 -12.72 -9.99 -13.90
N GLN A 487 -12.36 -9.69 -12.65
CA GLN A 487 -12.48 -10.64 -11.54
C GLN A 487 -12.80 -9.94 -10.21
N LEU A 488 -13.53 -10.63 -9.35
CA LEU A 488 -13.72 -10.27 -7.95
C LEU A 488 -12.84 -11.18 -7.08
N ALA A 489 -12.09 -10.60 -6.15
CA ALA A 489 -11.34 -11.32 -5.14
C ALA A 489 -11.82 -10.93 -3.73
N LEU A 490 -12.18 -11.92 -2.92
CA LEU A 490 -12.51 -11.75 -1.51
C LEU A 490 -11.38 -12.33 -0.66
N VAL A 491 -10.86 -11.57 0.29
CA VAL A 491 -9.68 -11.94 1.09
C VAL A 491 -9.99 -11.87 2.58
N THR A 492 -9.64 -12.93 3.30
CA THR A 492 -9.67 -12.95 4.77
C THR A 492 -8.53 -13.79 5.33
N CYS A 493 -8.33 -13.74 6.65
CA CYS A 493 -7.33 -14.51 7.37
C CYS A 493 -7.77 -15.98 7.46
N GLY A 494 -6.82 -16.89 7.27
CA GLY A 494 -6.99 -18.35 7.35
C GLY A 494 -5.90 -19.03 8.17
N GLY A 495 -5.83 -20.36 8.08
CA GLY A 495 -4.83 -21.13 8.80
C GLY A 495 -4.96 -21.07 10.33
N SER A 496 -3.89 -21.48 11.00
CA SER A 496 -3.81 -21.51 12.47
C SER A 496 -3.65 -20.11 13.05
N PHE A 497 -4.33 -19.87 14.16
CA PHE A 497 -4.20 -18.64 14.95
C PHE A 497 -3.03 -18.75 15.93
N ASP A 498 -2.09 -17.81 15.86
CA ASP A 498 -1.02 -17.64 16.83
C ASP A 498 -1.47 -16.66 17.92
N ALA A 499 -1.60 -17.18 19.15
CA ALA A 499 -2.03 -16.42 20.31
C ALA A 499 -0.99 -15.39 20.81
N VAL A 500 0.29 -15.60 20.53
CA VAL A 500 1.39 -14.70 20.93
C VAL A 500 1.40 -13.47 20.02
N THR A 501 1.44 -13.69 18.71
CA THR A 501 1.46 -12.59 17.73
C THR A 501 0.06 -12.05 17.42
N ARG A 502 -0.99 -12.69 17.94
CA ARG A 502 -2.41 -12.43 17.67
C ARG A 502 -2.76 -12.43 16.18
N ASN A 503 -2.04 -13.25 15.41
CA ASN A 503 -2.14 -13.29 13.96
C ASN A 503 -2.51 -14.68 13.46
N TYR A 504 -3.26 -14.69 12.38
CA TYR A 504 -3.46 -15.88 11.56
C TYR A 504 -2.25 -16.12 10.64
N SER A 505 -1.93 -17.36 10.35
CA SER A 505 -0.79 -17.77 9.51
C SER A 505 -1.03 -17.52 8.01
N ASP A 506 -2.29 -17.67 7.57
CA ASP A 506 -2.62 -17.72 6.15
C ASP A 506 -3.63 -16.63 5.75
N ASN A 507 -3.81 -16.49 4.44
CA ASN A 507 -4.93 -15.81 3.82
C ASN A 507 -5.76 -16.80 3.01
N VAL A 508 -7.08 -16.75 3.17
CA VAL A 508 -8.04 -17.39 2.28
C VAL A 508 -8.47 -16.36 1.23
N ILE A 509 -8.25 -16.70 -0.03
CA ILE A 509 -8.63 -15.89 -1.19
C ILE A 509 -9.69 -16.66 -1.96
N VAL A 510 -10.82 -16.02 -2.18
CA VAL A 510 -11.89 -16.53 -3.04
C VAL A 510 -11.95 -15.68 -4.29
N TYR A 511 -12.02 -16.34 -5.44
CA TYR A 511 -12.10 -15.73 -6.75
C TYR A 511 -13.47 -15.97 -7.37
N ALA A 512 -14.07 -14.93 -7.93
CA ALA A 512 -15.37 -14.98 -8.58
C ALA A 512 -15.42 -14.15 -9.86
N VAL A 513 -16.30 -14.51 -10.78
CA VAL A 513 -16.52 -13.81 -12.07
C VAL A 513 -17.95 -13.31 -12.15
N LEU A 514 -18.13 -12.15 -12.81
CA LEU A 514 -19.44 -11.54 -12.99
C LEU A 514 -20.35 -12.46 -13.81
N VAL A 515 -21.60 -12.61 -13.41
CA VAL A 515 -22.62 -13.38 -14.15
C VAL A 515 -23.89 -12.59 -14.45
N SER A 516 -24.18 -11.52 -13.72
CA SER A 516 -25.29 -10.58 -13.99
C SER A 516 -25.08 -9.23 -13.34
#